data_AF-A0A0X8CNA7-F1
#
_entry.id   AF-A0A0X8CNA7-F1
#
_cell.length_a   1.000
_cell.length_b   1.000
_cell.length_c   1.000
_cell.angle_alpha   90.00
_cell.angle_beta   90.00
_cell.angle_gamma   90.00
#
_symmetry.space_group_name_H-M   'P 1'
#
loop_
_entity.id
_entity.type
_entity.pdbx_description
1 polymer ?
#
loop_
_entity_poly.entity_id
_entity_poly.type
_entity_poly.pdbx_seq_one_letter_code
_entity_poly.pdbx_strand_id
1 'polypeptide(L)' 'MIEKATESSKWLTRKEAAAYLRLGESTLAKLFVSGDGPPAIKIGRSVRYSALDLNAWMGSRRRRSTSDSGSAA' A
#
# COMPACT_ATOMS: atom_id res chain seq x y z
N MET A 1 -12.53 -12.14 -14.75
CA MET A 1 -11.81 -12.30 -13.47
C MET A 1 -11.51 -10.94 -12.86
N ILE A 2 -12.47 -10.31 -12.16
CA ILE A 2 -12.17 -9.24 -11.19
C ILE A 2 -13.24 -9.34 -10.10
N GLU A 3 -12.99 -10.14 -9.07
CA GLU A 3 -13.84 -10.17 -7.88
C GLU A 3 -13.35 -9.07 -6.93
N LYS A 4 -14.08 -7.95 -6.93
CA LYS A 4 -13.79 -6.76 -6.14
C LYS A 4 -14.35 -6.92 -4.73
N ALA A 5 -13.44 -6.89 -3.75
CA ALA A 5 -13.55 -6.03 -2.58
C ALA A 5 -14.80 -6.18 -1.68
N THR A 6 -15.00 -7.35 -1.06
CA THR A 6 -16.04 -7.52 -0.03
C THR A 6 -15.57 -8.21 1.26
N GLU A 7 -14.30 -8.07 1.66
CA GLU A 7 -13.93 -8.45 3.04
C GLU A 7 -13.02 -7.39 3.66
N SER A 8 -13.68 -6.39 4.23
CA SER A 8 -13.14 -5.23 4.96
C SER A 8 -12.35 -5.60 6.24
N SER A 9 -11.92 -6.85 6.39
CA SER A 9 -11.13 -7.33 7.53
C SER A 9 -10.02 -8.33 7.12
N LYS A 10 -9.57 -8.30 5.86
CA LYS A 10 -8.45 -9.13 5.39
C LYS A 10 -7.10 -8.40 5.54
N TRP A 11 -6.23 -9.02 6.33
CA TRP A 11 -4.82 -8.68 6.42
C TRP A 11 -4.09 -9.20 5.19
N LEU A 12 -3.63 -8.30 4.35
CA LEU A 12 -2.97 -8.58 3.08
C LEU A 12 -1.46 -8.70 3.29
N THR A 13 -0.82 -9.68 2.68
CA THR A 13 0.64 -9.72 2.59
C THR A 13 1.15 -8.63 1.65
N ARG A 14 2.46 -8.37 1.66
CA ARG A 14 3.08 -7.39 0.74
C ARG A 14 2.75 -7.67 -0.73
N LYS A 15 2.72 -8.94 -1.12
CA LYS A 15 2.40 -9.39 -2.47
C LYS A 15 0.94 -9.11 -2.82
N GLU A 16 0.02 -9.40 -1.90
CA GLU A 16 -1.40 -9.12 -2.10
C GLU A 16 -1.68 -7.61 -2.09
N ALA A 17 -1.03 -6.84 -1.22
CA ALA A 17 -1.13 -5.38 -1.21
C ALA A 17 -0.62 -4.76 -2.53
N ALA A 18 0.50 -5.28 -3.06
CA ALA A 18 1.02 -4.87 -4.35
C ALA A 18 0.03 -5.20 -5.49
N ALA A 19 -0.53 -6.41 -5.51
CA ALA A 19 -1.56 -6.80 -6.47
C ALA A 19 -2.84 -5.95 -6.33
N TYR A 20 -3.24 -5.62 -5.10
CA TYR A 20 -4.41 -4.80 -4.80
C TYR A 20 -4.26 -3.36 -5.32
N LEU A 21 -3.09 -2.76 -5.10
CA LEU A 21 -2.75 -1.44 -5.62
C LEU A 21 -2.36 -1.44 -7.11
N ARG A 22 -2.27 -2.62 -7.73
CA ARG A 22 -1.70 -2.84 -9.08
C ARG A 22 -0.32 -2.22 -9.24
N LEU A 23 0.51 -2.31 -8.19
CA LEU A 23 1.89 -1.88 -8.18
C LEU A 23 2.82 -3.09 -8.19
N GLY A 24 4.06 -2.90 -8.64
CA GLY A 24 5.11 -3.91 -8.48
C GLY A 24 5.49 -4.07 -7.00
N GLU A 25 5.80 -5.29 -6.57
CA GLU A 25 6.26 -5.56 -5.20
C GLU A 25 7.50 -4.71 -4.84
N SER A 26 8.40 -4.51 -5.79
CA SER A 26 9.59 -3.65 -5.67
C SER A 26 9.24 -2.19 -5.44
N THR A 27 8.19 -1.69 -6.11
CA THR A 27 7.69 -0.32 -5.92
C THR A 27 7.07 -0.16 -4.54
N LEU A 28 6.27 -1.13 -4.11
CA LEU A 28 5.66 -1.12 -2.78
C LEU A 28 6.73 -1.20 -1.67
N ALA A 29 7.76 -2.02 -1.87
CA ALA A 29 8.89 -2.11 -0.95
C ALA A 29 9.69 -0.80 -0.89
N LYS A 30 9.94 -0.16 -2.04
CA LYS A 30 10.61 1.15 -2.10
C LYS A 30 9.79 2.23 -1.40
N LEU A 31 8.47 2.25 -1.62
CA LEU A 31 7.55 3.14 -0.92
C LEU A 31 7.57 2.94 0.59
N PHE A 32 7.58 1.68 1.05
CA PHE A 32 7.69 1.35 2.48
C PHE A 32 9.01 1.84 3.09
N VAL A 33 10.12 1.68 2.37
CA VAL A 33 11.44 2.16 2.81
C VAL A 33 11.54 3.69 2.82
N SER A 34 10.99 4.36 1.81
CA SER A 34 10.92 5.83 1.76
C SER A 34 10.01 6.45 2.83
N GLY A 35 9.24 5.66 3.58
CA GLY A 35 8.25 6.17 4.54
C GLY A 35 6.98 6.73 3.89
N ASP A 36 6.89 6.67 2.56
CA ASP A 36 5.75 7.15 1.77
C ASP A 36 4.80 5.97 1.41
N GLY A 37 4.95 4.83 2.07
CA GLY A 37 4.18 3.61 1.86
C GLY A 37 2.91 3.54 2.71
N PRO A 38 1.97 2.64 2.37
CA PRO A 38 0.81 2.40 3.22
C PRO A 38 1.27 1.81 4.56
N PRO A 39 0.57 2.13 5.67
CA PRO A 39 0.96 1.60 6.96
C PRO A 39 0.91 0.07 6.94
N ALA A 40 1.99 -0.53 7.40
CA ALA A 40 2.14 -1.97 7.44
C ALA A 40 2.41 -2.42 8.87
N ILE A 41 1.72 -3.46 9.29
CA ILE A 41 1.95 -4.10 10.58
C ILE A 41 3.04 -5.15 10.40
N LYS A 42 4.18 -4.90 11.05
CA LYS A 42 5.28 -5.86 11.12
C LYS A 42 4.96 -6.90 12.20
N ILE A 43 4.78 -8.15 11.79
CA ILE A 43 4.53 -9.30 12.66
C ILE A 43 5.73 -10.24 12.54
N GLY A 44 6.74 -10.03 13.39
CA GLY A 44 7.99 -10.78 13.36
C GLY A 44 8.73 -10.66 12.02
N ARG A 45 8.73 -11.75 11.24
CA ARG A 45 9.37 -11.86 9.91
C ARG A 45 8.47 -11.40 8.77
N SER A 46 7.16 -11.31 9.03
CA SER A 46 6.13 -11.06 8.04
C SER A 46 5.59 -9.65 8.19
N VAL A 47 5.23 -9.03 7.07
CA VAL A 47 4.59 -7.71 7.05
C VAL A 47 3.20 -7.88 6.46
N ARG A 48 2.20 -7.36 7.16
CA ARG A 48 0.80 -7.35 6.70
C ARG A 48 0.27 -5.94 6.59
N TYR A 49 -0.66 -5.76 5.67
CA TYR A 49 -1.33 -4.51 5.34
C TYR A 49 -2.82 -4.69 5.58
N SER A 50 -3.49 -3.70 6.15
CA SER A 50 -4.95 -3.70 6.15
C SER A 50 -5.46 -3.14 4.83
N ALA A 51 -6.54 -3.73 4.29
CA ALA A 51 -7.24 -3.15 3.14
C ALA A 51 -7.73 -1.72 3.42
N LEU A 52 -8.11 -1.43 4.66
CA LEU A 52 -8.51 -0.07 5.09
C LEU A 52 -7.34 0.90 5.03
N ASP A 53 -6.17 0.50 5.53
CA ASP A 53 -4.95 1.31 5.51
C ASP A 53 -4.49 1.58 4.06
N LEU A 54 -4.55 0.58 3.19
CA LEU A 54 -4.23 0.73 1.77
C LEU A 54 -5.15 1.74 1.09
N ASN A 55 -6.45 1.69 1.41
CA ASN A 55 -7.44 2.59 0.84
C ASN A 55 -7.31 4.02 1.41
N ALA A 56 -7.10 4.15 2.72
CA ALA A 56 -6.85 5.43 3.39
C ALA A 56 -5.58 6.10 2.85
N TRP A 57 -4.52 5.31 2.62
CA TRP A 57 -3.30 5.80 1.98
C TRP A 57 -3.53 6.23 0.54
N MET A 58 -4.26 5.47 -0.28
CA MET A 58 -4.63 5.90 -1.63
C MET A 58 -5.45 7.20 -1.62
N GLY A 59 -6.38 7.33 -0.67
CA GLY A 59 -7.19 8.54 -0.49
C GLY A 59 -6.34 9.74 -0.07
N SER A 60 -5.42 9.56 0.87
CA SER A 60 -4.51 10.60 1.35
C SER A 60 -3.54 11.08 0.26
N ARG A 61 -3.20 10.19 -0.68
CA ARG A 61 -2.30 10.47 -1.81
C ARG A 61 -3.01 10.81 -3.11
N ARG A 62 -4.33 11.04 -3.06
CA ARG A 62 -5.12 11.56 -4.17
C ARG A 62 -4.72 13.02 -4.46
N ARG A 63 -3.54 13.17 -5.06
CA ARG A 63 -3.00 14.42 -5.56
C ARG A 63 -3.84 14.86 -6.76
N ARG A 64 -4.34 16.09 -6.72
CA ARG A 64 -5.01 16.74 -7.86
C ARG A 64 -4.02 17.30 -8.89
N SER A 65 -2.71 17.25 -8.61
CA SER A 65 -1.66 17.78 -9.48
C SER A 65 -0.35 17.00 -9.32
N THR A 66 0.33 16.74 -10.43
CA THR A 66 1.44 15.80 -10.69
C THR A 66 2.82 16.23 -10.16
N SER A 67 2.93 17.30 -9.38
CA SER A 67 4.23 17.96 -9.10
C SER A 67 4.75 17.82 -7.68
N ASP A 68 4.35 16.81 -6.92
CA ASP A 68 4.93 16.63 -5.59
C ASP A 68 6.01 15.56 -5.59
N SER A 69 7.23 16.06 -5.53
CA SER A 69 8.40 15.31 -5.15
C SER A 69 8.21 14.80 -3.71
N GLY A 70 7.65 13.59 -3.59
CA GLY A 70 7.69 12.80 -2.36
C GLY A 70 9.15 12.57 -2.00
N SER A 71 9.56 13.21 -0.90
CA SER A 71 10.94 13.43 -0.47
C SER A 71 11.79 12.17 -0.52
N ALA A 72 12.89 12.25 -1.28
CA ALA A 72 14.08 11.47 -0.99
C ALA A 72 14.68 12.02 0.31
N ALA A 73 14.93 11.13 1.27
CA ALA A 73 15.91 11.32 2.33
C ALA A 73 16.59 9.96 2.54
#